data_AF-A0A5N8HBG5-F1
#
_entry.id   AF-A0A5N8HBG5-F1
#
_cell.length_a   1.000
_cell.length_b   1.000
_cell.length_c   1.000
_cell.angle_alpha   90.00
_cell.angle_beta   90.00
_cell.angle_gamma   90.00
#
_symmetry.space_group_name_H-M   'P 1'
#
loop_
_entity.id
_entity.type
_entity.pdbx_description
1 polymer ?
#
loop_
_entity_poly.entity_id
_entity_poly.type
_entity_poly.pdbx_seq_one_letter_code
_entity_poly.pdbx_strand_id
1 'polypeptide(L)'
;MNASSWSLRNLPWFKATLAQWRYALRNTIAMCLALTVAYYLNLDEPYWAMTSAAVVSFPTVGGVISKSLGRIAGSLLGAIAALLLAGHTLNEPWFFLLSMSAWLGFCTWACAHFTNNVAYAFQLAGYTAAIIAFPMVNITEASQLWDIAQARVCEV
;
A
#
# COMPACT_ATOMS: atom_id res chain seq x y z
N MET A 1 -32.56 24.72 -2.05
CA MET A 1 -31.44 24.06 -2.76
C MET A 1 -31.16 24.87 -4.02
N ASN A 2 -30.07 25.63 -4.06
CA ASN A 2 -29.80 26.61 -5.12
C ASN A 2 -29.40 25.91 -6.43
N ALA A 3 -30.11 26.22 -7.53
CA ALA A 3 -29.85 25.71 -8.87
C ALA A 3 -28.50 26.15 -9.49
N SER A 4 -27.69 26.95 -8.78
CA SER A 4 -26.37 27.43 -9.24
C SER A 4 -25.24 26.41 -9.07
N SER A 5 -25.46 25.28 -8.38
CA SER A 5 -24.46 24.21 -8.23
C SER A 5 -24.24 23.37 -9.50
N TRP A 6 -25.20 23.39 -10.43
CA TRP A 6 -25.17 22.60 -11.68
C TRP A 6 -24.64 23.38 -12.90
N SER A 7 -24.12 24.59 -12.69
CA SER A 7 -23.40 25.30 -13.76
C SER A 7 -22.17 24.50 -14.17
N LEU A 8 -22.10 24.10 -15.45
CA LEU A 8 -20.93 23.45 -16.07
C LEU A 8 -19.61 24.21 -15.79
N ARG A 9 -19.70 25.51 -15.48
CA ARG A 9 -18.56 26.39 -15.18
C ARG A 9 -18.05 26.27 -13.72
N ASN A 10 -18.84 25.68 -12.83
CA ASN A 10 -18.44 25.37 -11.45
C ASN A 10 -17.88 23.96 -11.28
N LEU A 11 -17.84 23.17 -12.35
CA LEU A 11 -17.22 21.86 -12.36
C LEU A 11 -15.70 22.01 -12.10
N PRO A 12 -15.11 21.18 -11.21
CA PRO A 12 -13.70 21.29 -10.81
C PRO A 12 -12.74 21.19 -12.01
N TRP A 13 -13.16 20.49 -13.06
CA TRP A 13 -12.46 20.33 -14.34
C TRP A 13 -12.23 21.65 -15.09
N PHE A 14 -13.17 22.60 -15.00
CA PHE A 14 -13.09 23.91 -15.67
C PHE A 14 -12.41 25.00 -14.83
N LYS A 15 -12.30 24.79 -13.52
CA LYS A 15 -11.54 25.68 -12.60
C LYS A 15 -10.07 25.27 -12.45
N ALA A 16 -9.67 24.14 -13.02
CA ALA A 16 -8.32 23.61 -12.88
C ALA A 16 -7.30 24.46 -13.65
N THR A 17 -6.23 24.89 -12.96
CA THR A 17 -5.14 25.67 -13.56
C THR A 17 -4.27 24.78 -14.47
N LEU A 18 -3.61 25.36 -15.48
CA LEU A 18 -2.72 24.63 -16.41
C LEU A 18 -1.65 23.78 -15.68
N ALA A 19 -1.16 24.25 -14.53
CA ALA A 19 -0.21 23.53 -13.69
C ALA A 19 -0.81 22.26 -13.04
N GLN A 20 -2.09 22.30 -12.64
CA GLN A 20 -2.80 21.16 -12.06
C GLN A 20 -3.09 20.09 -13.13
N TRP A 21 -3.47 20.51 -14.34
CA TRP A 21 -3.62 19.62 -15.49
C TRP A 21 -2.30 18.93 -15.87
N ARG A 22 -1.19 19.67 -15.89
CA ARG A 22 0.15 19.10 -16.15
C ARG A 22 0.56 18.08 -15.09
N TYR A 23 0.29 18.37 -13.81
CA TYR A 23 0.55 17.43 -12.71
C TYR A 23 -0.30 16.16 -12.84
N ALA A 24 -1.61 16.31 -13.07
CA ALA A 24 -2.52 15.19 -13.24
C ALA A 24 -2.10 14.28 -14.40
N LEU A 25 -1.81 14.87 -15.57
CA LEU A 25 -1.40 14.11 -16.75
C LEU A 25 -0.07 13.37 -16.53
N ARG A 26 0.93 14.04 -15.93
CA ARG A 26 2.21 13.40 -15.58
C ARG A 26 2.00 12.24 -14.60
N ASN A 27 1.11 12.40 -13.63
CA ASN A 27 0.80 11.36 -12.65
C ASN A 27 0.08 10.17 -13.29
N THR A 28 -0.90 10.44 -14.16
CA THR A 28 -1.61 9.38 -14.91
C THR A 28 -0.65 8.60 -15.79
N ILE A 29 0.26 9.27 -16.51
CA ILE A 29 1.30 8.57 -17.28
C ILE A 29 2.19 7.73 -16.37
N ALA A 30 2.60 8.24 -15.20
CA ALA A 30 3.41 7.48 -14.25
C ALA A 30 2.68 6.23 -13.74
N MET A 31 1.39 6.32 -13.42
CA MET A 31 0.58 5.15 -13.03
C MET A 31 0.45 4.13 -14.16
N CYS A 32 0.20 4.58 -15.40
CA CYS A 32 0.13 3.69 -16.56
C CYS A 32 1.47 3.00 -16.83
N LEU A 33 2.58 3.72 -16.72
CA LEU A 33 3.92 3.15 -16.88
C LEU A 33 4.23 2.12 -15.78
N ALA A 34 3.90 2.42 -14.52
CA ALA A 34 4.06 1.47 -13.42
C ALA A 34 3.28 0.19 -13.68
N LEU A 35 2.05 0.29 -14.18
CA LEU A 35 1.23 -0.86 -14.56
C LEU A 35 1.86 -1.64 -15.72
N THR A 36 2.32 -0.96 -16.78
CA THR A 36 2.96 -1.62 -17.93
C THR A 36 4.24 -2.36 -17.51
N VAL A 37 5.05 -1.77 -16.63
CA VAL A 37 6.24 -2.41 -16.08
C VAL A 37 5.87 -3.63 -15.23
N ALA A 38 4.82 -3.53 -14.41
CA ALA A 38 4.35 -4.67 -13.61
C ALA A 38 3.87 -5.83 -14.48
N TYR A 39 3.14 -5.53 -15.58
CA TYR A 39 2.77 -6.55 -16.57
C TYR A 39 3.98 -7.14 -17.28
N TYR A 40 4.99 -6.32 -17.62
CA TYR A 40 6.21 -6.81 -18.26
C TYR A 40 7.00 -7.76 -17.35
N LEU A 41 7.06 -7.46 -16.06
CA LEU A 41 7.72 -8.27 -15.04
C LEU A 41 6.89 -9.51 -14.61
N ASN A 42 5.69 -9.72 -15.18
CA ASN A 42 4.77 -10.82 -14.83
C ASN A 42 4.54 -10.95 -13.32
N LEU A 43 4.29 -9.83 -12.62
CA LEU A 43 3.88 -9.91 -11.21
C LEU A 43 2.47 -10.50 -11.09
N ASP A 44 2.24 -11.27 -10.02
CA ASP A 44 0.96 -11.92 -9.77
C ASP A 44 -0.19 -10.92 -9.60
N GLU A 45 0.05 -9.75 -8.98
CA GLU A 45 -0.98 -8.75 -8.78
C GLU A 45 -0.57 -7.32 -9.20
N PRO A 46 -0.57 -7.02 -10.52
CA PRO A 46 -0.09 -5.74 -11.06
C PRO A 46 -0.92 -4.51 -10.63
N TYR A 47 -2.12 -4.73 -10.10
CA TYR A 47 -2.95 -3.66 -9.53
C TYR A 47 -2.26 -2.95 -8.36
N TRP A 48 -1.48 -3.66 -7.54
CA TRP A 48 -0.82 -3.05 -6.37
C TRP A 48 0.28 -2.08 -6.76
N ALA A 49 1.04 -2.38 -7.82
CA ALA A 49 2.02 -1.46 -8.38
C ALA A 49 1.40 -0.13 -8.82
N MET A 50 0.20 -0.18 -9.42
CA MET A 50 -0.56 1.04 -9.77
C MET A 50 -0.97 1.82 -8.51
N THR A 51 -1.49 1.14 -7.48
CA THR A 51 -1.87 1.82 -6.21
C THR A 51 -0.65 2.43 -5.51
N SER A 52 0.53 1.81 -5.65
CA SER A 52 1.80 2.34 -5.15
C SER A 52 2.16 3.66 -5.79
N ALA A 53 2.17 3.70 -7.13
CA ALA A 53 2.38 4.93 -7.87
C ALA A 53 1.35 6.02 -7.51
N ALA A 54 0.09 5.63 -7.32
CA ALA A 54 -0.98 6.57 -6.95
C ALA A 54 -0.79 7.19 -5.55
N VAL A 55 -0.49 6.39 -4.54
CA VAL A 55 -0.39 6.89 -3.16
C VAL A 55 0.86 7.72 -2.91
N VAL A 56 1.94 7.46 -3.66
CA VAL A 56 3.20 8.21 -3.60
C VAL A 56 3.13 9.49 -4.43
N SER A 57 2.14 9.64 -5.31
CA SER A 57 2.00 10.85 -6.12
C SER A 57 1.70 12.09 -5.27
N PHE A 58 2.73 12.92 -5.08
CA PHE A 58 2.66 14.22 -4.40
C PHE A 58 3.11 15.35 -5.32
N PRO A 59 2.54 16.56 -5.15
CA PRO A 59 2.89 17.73 -5.95
C PRO A 59 4.34 18.20 -5.73
N THR A 60 4.98 17.77 -4.64
CA THR A 60 6.35 18.12 -4.29
C THR A 60 7.27 16.89 -4.35
N VAL A 61 8.44 17.04 -4.98
CA VAL A 61 9.41 15.94 -5.16
C VAL A 61 9.89 15.35 -3.83
N GLY A 62 10.11 16.19 -2.81
CA GLY A 62 10.50 15.73 -1.47
C GLY A 62 9.39 14.96 -0.74
N GLY A 63 8.12 15.31 -0.99
CA GLY A 63 6.96 14.58 -0.46
C GLY A 63 6.85 13.17 -1.06
N VAL A 64 7.08 13.06 -2.37
CA VAL A 64 7.10 11.79 -3.10
C VAL A 64 8.18 10.85 -2.53
N ILE A 65 9.43 11.33 -2.43
CA ILE A 65 10.58 10.50 -1.98
C ILE A 65 10.41 10.06 -0.52
N SER A 66 10.01 10.98 0.35
CA SER A 66 9.83 10.63 1.76
C SER A 66 8.71 9.59 1.93
N LYS A 67 7.62 9.69 1.14
CA LYS A 67 6.48 8.78 1.26
C LYS A 67 6.72 7.43 0.58
N SER A 68 7.48 7.38 -0.51
CA SER A 68 7.91 6.10 -1.11
C SER A 68 8.82 5.32 -0.18
N LEU A 69 9.78 5.99 0.48
CA LEU A 69 10.64 5.34 1.48
C LEU A 69 9.83 4.77 2.65
N GLY A 70 8.82 5.52 3.13
CA GLY A 70 7.89 5.02 4.14
C GLY A 70 7.10 3.79 3.65
N ARG A 71 6.77 3.73 2.36
CA ARG A 71 6.07 2.60 1.76
C ARG A 71 6.96 1.36 1.70
N ILE A 72 8.18 1.49 1.21
CA ILE A 72 9.16 0.39 1.12
C ILE A 72 9.47 -0.16 2.52
N ALA A 73 9.78 0.71 3.48
CA ALA A 73 10.12 0.29 4.84
C ALA A 73 8.93 -0.41 5.54
N GLY A 74 7.73 0.15 5.40
CA GLY A 74 6.51 -0.43 5.97
C GLY A 74 6.18 -1.79 5.37
N SER A 75 6.21 -1.92 4.04
CA SER A 75 5.91 -3.18 3.35
C SER A 75 6.94 -4.27 3.66
N LEU A 76 8.23 -3.93 3.75
CA LEU A 76 9.26 -4.89 4.14
C LEU A 76 9.07 -5.39 5.59
N LEU A 77 8.82 -4.47 6.53
CA LEU A 77 8.52 -4.82 7.92
C LEU A 77 7.27 -5.69 8.05
N GLY A 78 6.21 -5.34 7.33
CA GLY A 78 4.96 -6.11 7.29
C GLY A 78 5.15 -7.51 6.70
N ALA A 79 5.92 -7.63 5.62
CA ALA A 79 6.25 -8.91 5.01
C ALA A 79 7.05 -9.81 5.95
N ILE A 80 8.10 -9.28 6.60
CA ILE A 80 8.90 -10.04 7.57
C ILE A 80 8.03 -10.51 8.74
N ALA A 81 7.19 -9.63 9.28
CA ALA A 81 6.28 -9.99 10.37
C ALA A 81 5.27 -11.06 9.94
N ALA A 82 4.69 -10.96 8.74
CA ALA A 82 3.81 -12.00 8.19
C ALA A 82 4.52 -13.33 8.03
N LEU A 83 5.75 -13.35 7.50
CA LEU A 83 6.54 -14.58 7.34
C LEU A 83 6.80 -15.25 8.70
N LEU A 84 7.21 -14.47 9.70
CA LEU A 84 7.49 -14.99 11.04
C LEU A 84 6.23 -15.52 11.72
N LEU A 85 5.15 -14.73 11.69
CA LEU A 85 3.90 -15.07 12.35
C LEU A 85 3.21 -16.25 11.65
N ALA A 86 2.98 -16.17 10.33
CA ALA A 86 2.37 -17.25 9.59
C ALA A 86 3.25 -18.53 9.66
N GLY A 87 4.56 -18.42 9.43
CA GLY A 87 5.45 -19.57 9.47
C GLY A 87 5.45 -20.36 10.79
N HIS A 88 5.27 -19.69 11.94
CA HIS A 88 5.28 -20.35 13.25
C HIS A 88 3.89 -20.68 13.81
N THR A 89 2.86 -19.92 13.47
CA THR A 89 1.54 -20.01 14.13
C THR A 89 0.43 -20.61 13.27
N LEU A 90 0.71 -20.95 12.00
CA LEU A 90 -0.29 -21.55 11.09
C LEU A 90 -0.89 -22.88 11.59
N ASN A 91 -0.18 -23.63 12.43
CA ASN A 91 -0.66 -24.91 12.96
C ASN A 91 -1.87 -24.78 13.91
N GLU A 92 -2.06 -23.62 14.54
CA GLU A 92 -3.12 -23.41 15.53
C GLU A 92 -3.82 -22.06 15.29
N PRO A 93 -5.08 -22.05 14.80
CA PRO A 93 -5.77 -20.84 14.39
C PRO A 93 -5.91 -19.78 15.48
N TRP A 94 -6.06 -20.16 16.75
CA TRP A 94 -6.22 -19.20 17.85
C TRP A 94 -4.91 -18.46 18.15
N PHE A 95 -3.78 -19.17 18.17
CA PHE A 95 -2.44 -18.59 18.30
C PHE A 95 -2.10 -17.65 17.15
N PHE A 96 -2.48 -18.01 15.91
CA PHE A 96 -2.31 -17.14 14.75
C PHE A 96 -3.09 -15.82 14.92
N LEU A 97 -4.38 -15.90 15.27
CA LEU A 97 -5.23 -14.72 15.45
C LEU A 97 -4.75 -13.84 16.60
N LEU A 98 -4.34 -14.44 17.72
CA LEU A 98 -3.78 -13.69 18.86
C LEU A 98 -2.50 -12.96 18.45
N SER A 99 -1.58 -13.64 17.78
CA SER A 99 -0.29 -13.06 17.38
C SER A 99 -0.48 -11.94 16.34
N MET A 100 -1.41 -12.13 15.39
CA MET A 100 -1.79 -11.08 14.43
C MET A 100 -2.47 -9.88 15.11
N SER A 101 -3.37 -10.12 16.05
CA SER A 101 -4.01 -9.02 16.80
C SER A 101 -2.99 -8.23 17.62
N ALA A 102 -2.00 -8.90 18.21
CA ALA A 102 -0.90 -8.27 18.94
C ALA A 102 -0.02 -7.42 18.02
N TRP A 103 0.31 -7.93 16.82
CA TRP A 103 1.07 -7.18 15.82
C TRP A 103 0.31 -5.94 15.33
N LEU A 104 -0.97 -6.08 14.98
CA LEU A 104 -1.80 -4.96 14.56
C LEU A 104 -1.99 -3.94 15.70
N GLY A 105 -2.18 -4.40 16.93
CA GLY A 105 -2.22 -3.56 18.14
C GLY A 105 -0.93 -2.77 18.35
N PHE A 106 0.22 -3.42 18.17
CA PHE A 106 1.52 -2.76 18.23
C PHE A 106 1.70 -1.73 17.10
N CYS A 107 1.37 -2.07 15.85
CA CYS A 107 1.46 -1.16 14.71
C CYS A 107 0.55 0.07 14.88
N THR A 108 -0.67 -0.13 15.38
CA THR A 108 -1.61 0.97 15.64
C THR A 108 -1.15 1.86 16.79
N TRP A 109 -0.64 1.29 17.87
CA TRP A 109 -0.03 2.06 18.96
C TRP A 109 1.18 2.87 18.49
N ALA A 110 2.10 2.25 17.74
CA ALA A 110 3.25 2.92 17.17
C ALA A 110 2.85 4.04 16.20
N CYS A 111 1.84 3.79 15.35
CA CYS A 111 1.29 4.80 14.45
C CYS A 111 0.69 5.99 15.22
N ALA A 112 0.05 5.77 16.36
CA ALA A 112 -0.50 6.85 17.19
C ALA A 112 0.60 7.67 17.88
N HIS A 113 1.76 7.07 18.15
CA HIS A 113 2.87 7.73 18.83
C HIS A 113 3.69 8.63 17.89
N PHE A 114 3.84 8.24 16.62
CA PHE A 114 4.59 9.02 15.62
C PHE A 114 3.66 9.91 14.80
N THR A 115 4.10 11.12 14.45
CA THR A 115 3.31 12.08 13.62
C THR A 115 3.90 12.29 12.21
N ASN A 116 5.04 11.65 11.91
CA ASN A 116 5.78 11.79 10.65
C ASN A 116 5.47 10.65 9.67
N ASN A 117 6.18 10.58 8.53
CA ASN A 117 6.11 9.45 7.59
C ASN A 117 6.35 8.07 8.22
N VAL A 118 6.97 8.04 9.41
CA VAL A 118 7.13 6.84 10.23
C VAL A 118 5.78 6.26 10.65
N ALA A 119 4.80 7.11 10.97
CA ALA A 119 3.44 6.67 11.30
C ALA A 119 2.79 5.95 10.11
N TYR A 120 2.96 6.53 8.92
CA TYR A 120 2.49 5.92 7.67
C TYR A 120 3.18 4.57 7.40
N ALA A 121 4.48 4.44 7.67
CA ALA A 121 5.20 3.18 7.52
C ALA A 121 4.68 2.08 8.47
N PHE A 122 4.41 2.41 9.75
CA PHE A 122 3.84 1.46 10.71
C PHE A 122 2.40 1.07 10.36
N GLN A 123 1.59 2.02 9.91
CA GLN A 123 0.24 1.74 9.44
C GLN A 123 0.27 0.76 8.25
N LEU A 124 1.15 1.01 7.29
CA LEU A 124 1.32 0.16 6.12
C LEU A 124 1.85 -1.23 6.48
N ALA A 125 2.80 -1.32 7.42
CA ALA A 125 3.31 -2.60 7.91
C ALA A 125 2.21 -3.51 8.47
N GLY A 126 1.25 -2.95 9.21
CA GLY A 126 0.09 -3.68 9.70
C GLY A 126 -0.81 -4.19 8.57
N TYR A 127 -1.14 -3.32 7.60
CA TYR A 127 -1.96 -3.71 6.45
C TYR A 127 -1.28 -4.77 5.57
N THR A 128 0.00 -4.59 5.24
CA THR A 128 0.76 -5.56 4.44
C THR A 128 0.85 -6.91 5.15
N ALA A 129 1.08 -6.92 6.47
CA ALA A 129 1.12 -8.17 7.23
C ALA A 129 -0.21 -8.93 7.17
N ALA A 130 -1.33 -8.21 7.31
CA ALA A 130 -2.67 -8.79 7.20
C ALA A 130 -2.95 -9.34 5.79
N ILE A 131 -2.60 -8.59 4.74
CA ILE A 131 -2.80 -8.99 3.33
C ILE A 131 -2.04 -10.27 3.01
N ILE A 132 -0.81 -10.43 3.52
CA ILE A 132 0.00 -11.63 3.25
C ILE A 132 -0.49 -12.81 4.11
N ALA A 133 -0.78 -12.59 5.38
CA ALA A 133 -0.97 -13.69 6.32
C ALA A 133 -2.39 -14.26 6.36
N PHE A 134 -3.45 -13.46 6.14
CA PHE A 134 -4.82 -13.99 6.17
C PHE A 134 -5.14 -15.00 5.06
N PRO A 135 -4.68 -14.82 3.80
CA PRO A 135 -4.85 -15.84 2.77
C PRO A 135 -4.21 -17.18 3.13
N MET A 136 -3.15 -17.18 3.93
CA MET A 136 -2.43 -18.39 4.34
C MET A 136 -3.25 -19.32 5.22
N VAL A 137 -4.32 -18.84 5.86
CA VAL A 137 -5.22 -19.69 6.66
C VAL A 137 -5.88 -20.76 5.80
N ASN A 138 -6.06 -20.49 4.50
CA ASN A 138 -6.70 -21.42 3.57
C ASN A 138 -5.68 -22.20 2.72
N ILE A 139 -4.38 -22.03 2.98
CA ILE A 139 -3.28 -22.59 2.19
C ILE A 139 -2.43 -23.49 3.08
N THR A 140 -2.29 -24.75 2.68
CA THR A 140 -1.57 -25.77 3.47
C THR A 140 -0.07 -25.84 3.19
N GLU A 141 0.41 -25.20 2.12
CA GLU A 141 1.80 -25.30 1.66
C GLU A 141 2.61 -24.05 2.07
N ALA A 142 3.64 -24.25 2.90
CA ALA A 142 4.45 -23.15 3.44
C ALA A 142 5.35 -22.45 2.39
N SER A 143 5.61 -23.07 1.24
CA SER A 143 6.38 -22.43 0.15
C SER A 143 5.64 -21.24 -0.47
N GLN A 144 4.32 -21.33 -0.58
CA GLN A 144 3.48 -20.26 -1.14
C GLN A 144 3.51 -18.98 -0.29
N LEU A 145 3.86 -19.09 1.00
CA LEU A 145 4.05 -17.95 1.89
C LEU A 145 5.18 -17.03 1.40
N TRP A 146 6.29 -17.62 0.95
CA TRP A 146 7.44 -16.87 0.46
C TRP A 146 7.12 -16.17 -0.86
N ASP A 147 6.43 -16.85 -1.77
CA ASP A 147 6.07 -16.31 -3.08
C ASP A 147 5.13 -15.10 -2.94
N ILE A 148 4.10 -15.21 -2.09
CA ILE A 148 3.18 -14.09 -1.81
C ILE A 148 3.92 -12.92 -1.17
N ALA A 149 4.78 -13.18 -0.17
CA ALA A 149 5.55 -12.12 0.47
C ALA A 149 6.50 -11.41 -0.50
N GLN A 150 7.18 -12.17 -1.37
CA GLN A 150 8.07 -11.64 -2.39
C GLN A 150 7.30 -10.81 -3.42
N ALA A 151 6.16 -11.29 -3.90
CA ALA A 151 5.29 -10.56 -4.83
C ALA A 151 4.89 -9.20 -4.24
N ARG A 152 4.43 -9.17 -2.98
CA ARG A 152 4.05 -7.91 -2.30
C ARG A 152 5.19 -6.91 -2.17
N VAL A 153 6.40 -7.37 -1.89
CA VAL A 153 7.57 -6.48 -1.76
C VAL A 153 7.98 -5.95 -3.14
N CYS A 154 7.90 -6.77 -4.19
CA CYS A 154 8.23 -6.37 -5.56
C CYS A 154 7.18 -5.42 -6.19
N GLU A 155 5.93 -5.45 -5.71
CA GLU A 155 4.83 -4.57 -6.16
C GLU A 155 4.91 -3.14 -5.59
N VAL A 156 5.80 -2.88 -4.62
CA VAL A 156 5.89 -1.61 -3.88
C VAL A 156 7.05 -0.75 -4.36
#